data_AF-A0ABD0PXL5-F1
#
_entry.id   AF-A0ABD0PXL5-F1
#
_cell.length_a   1.000
_cell.length_b   1.000
_cell.length_c   1.000
_cell.angle_alpha   90.00
_cell.angle_beta   90.00
_cell.angle_gamma   90.00
#
_symmetry.space_group_name_H-M   'P 1'
#
loop_
_entity.id
_entity.type
_entity.pdbx_description
1 polymer ?
#
loop_
_entity_poly.entity_id
_entity_poly.type
_entity_poly.pdbx_seq_one_letter_code
_entity_poly.pdbx_strand_id
1 'polypeptide(L)'
;SVHNVKEPTACAEKSGFIYHKGHEFIPLFYHFPANCEACTKPLWNMFKPPLALECQRCQIKCHKEHMDKKEESLRPCAPDQFNPQFNTG
;
A
#
# COMPACT_ATOMS: atom_id res chain seq x y z
N SER A 1 22.43 -20.61 7.85
CA SER A 1 22.36 -19.25 8.41
C SER A 1 21.00 -18.67 8.08
N VAL A 2 20.19 -18.46 9.12
CA VAL A 2 18.83 -17.93 9.04
C VAL A 2 18.84 -16.52 8.47
N HIS A 3 18.50 -16.38 7.19
CA HIS A 3 18.18 -15.05 6.63
C HIS A 3 16.80 -14.69 7.13
N ASN A 4 16.79 -13.88 8.16
CA ASN A 4 15.61 -13.22 8.72
C ASN A 4 15.00 -12.34 7.62
N VAL A 5 14.10 -12.93 6.81
CA VAL A 5 13.18 -12.22 5.91
C VAL A 5 12.37 -11.30 6.81
N LYS A 6 12.83 -10.06 6.99
CA LYS A 6 12.03 -9.06 7.67
C LYS A 6 10.85 -8.79 6.76
N GLU A 7 9.72 -9.35 7.14
CA GLU A 7 8.41 -8.98 6.64
C GLU A 7 8.31 -7.44 6.54
N PRO A 8 7.63 -6.90 5.52
CA PRO A 8 7.43 -5.47 5.40
C PRO A 8 6.80 -4.96 6.69
N THR A 9 7.62 -4.30 7.52
CA THR A 9 7.17 -3.76 8.80
C THR A 9 6.43 -2.46 8.50
N ALA A 10 5.25 -2.61 7.91
CA ALA A 10 4.20 -1.63 7.91
C ALA A 10 3.78 -1.46 9.37
N CYS A 11 4.14 -0.34 9.98
CA CYS A 11 3.59 0.02 11.28
C CYS A 11 2.11 0.35 11.09
N ALA A 12 1.24 -0.67 11.22
CA ALA A 12 -0.20 -0.51 11.16
C ALA A 12 -0.67 0.26 12.41
N GLU A 13 -1.05 1.53 12.25
CA GLU A 13 -1.73 2.24 13.33
C GLU A 13 -3.17 1.75 13.44
N LYS A 14 -3.50 1.22 14.62
CA LYS A 14 -4.80 0.78 15.15
C LYS A 14 -5.99 0.84 14.16
N SER A 15 -6.25 -0.32 13.56
CA SER A 15 -7.59 -0.94 13.43
C SER A 15 -8.70 -0.12 12.75
N GLY A 16 -8.68 -0.08 11.41
CA GLY A 16 -9.85 0.23 10.59
C GLY A 16 -9.57 -0.05 9.13
N PHE A 17 -10.22 -1.07 8.56
CA PHE A 17 -10.19 -1.30 7.12
C PHE A 17 -11.05 -0.24 6.43
N ILE A 18 -10.56 0.34 5.33
CA ILE A 18 -11.28 1.30 4.51
C ILE A 18 -11.76 0.59 3.25
N TYR A 19 -13.08 0.49 3.10
CA TYR A 19 -13.71 -0.11 1.93
C TYR A 19 -13.95 0.94 0.84
N HIS A 20 -13.36 0.76 -0.35
CA HIS A 20 -13.56 1.69 -1.46
C HIS A 20 -13.47 1.00 -2.82
N LYS A 21 -14.49 1.13 -3.68
CA LYS A 21 -14.54 0.53 -5.03
C LYS A 21 -14.13 -0.96 -5.07
N GLY A 22 -14.49 -1.71 -4.02
CA GLY A 22 -14.16 -3.14 -3.85
C GLY A 22 -12.81 -3.44 -3.19
N HIS A 23 -11.99 -2.42 -2.90
CA HIS A 23 -10.72 -2.55 -2.19
C HIS A 23 -10.94 -2.61 -0.67
N GLU A 24 -10.04 -3.32 0.02
CA GLU A 24 -9.94 -3.36 1.48
C GLU A 24 -8.61 -2.74 1.91
N PHE A 25 -8.61 -1.42 2.07
CA PHE A 25 -7.40 -0.66 2.38
C PHE A 25 -7.08 -0.70 3.87
N ILE A 26 -5.81 -0.95 4.18
CA ILE A 26 -5.25 -0.79 5.53
C ILE A 26 -4.38 0.47 5.55
N PRO A 27 -4.52 1.33 6.57
CA PRO A 27 -3.58 2.41 6.83
C PRO A 27 -2.23 1.90 7.35
N LEU A 28 -1.16 2.33 6.69
CA LEU A 28 0.23 2.03 7.07
C LEU A 28 1.21 3.11 6.63
N PHE A 29 2.40 3.04 7.22
CA PHE A 29 3.55 3.88 6.87
C PHE A 29 4.62 3.05 6.18
N TYR A 30 5.15 3.55 5.05
CA TYR A 30 6.23 2.90 4.32
C TYR A 30 7.59 3.47 4.72
N HIS A 31 8.40 2.62 5.35
CA HIS A 31 9.81 2.91 5.66
C HIS A 31 10.77 2.50 4.54
N PHE A 32 10.27 1.79 3.53
CA PHE A 32 11.02 1.31 2.36
C PHE A 32 10.46 1.92 1.07
N PRO A 33 11.26 1.97 -0.02
CA PRO A 33 10.80 2.52 -1.28
C PRO A 33 9.50 1.88 -1.78
N ALA A 34 8.46 2.69 -1.91
CA ALA A 34 7.15 2.32 -2.45
C ALA A 34 6.57 3.50 -3.25
N ASN A 35 5.76 3.22 -4.27
CA ASN A 35 5.17 4.23 -5.15
C ASN A 35 3.64 4.20 -5.05
N CYS A 36 3.03 5.37 -5.14
CA CYS A 36 1.58 5.52 -5.16
C CYS A 36 1.05 5.19 -6.55
N GLU A 37 0.12 4.25 -6.64
CA GLU A 37 -0.48 3.86 -7.92
C GLU A 37 -1.46 4.91 -8.49
N ALA A 38 -1.93 5.85 -7.65
CA ALA A 38 -2.82 6.93 -8.09
C ALA A 38 -2.07 8.13 -8.71
N CYS A 39 -0.86 8.43 -8.23
CA CYS A 39 -0.12 9.63 -8.63
C CYS A 39 1.34 9.39 -8.99
N THR A 40 1.82 8.14 -8.94
CA THR A 40 3.20 7.68 -9.19
C THR A 40 4.28 8.28 -8.28
N LYS A 41 3.89 9.12 -7.30
CA LYS A 41 4.81 9.72 -6.32
C LYS A 41 5.27 8.70 -5.28
N PRO A 42 6.47 8.87 -4.70
CA PRO A 42 6.94 7.99 -3.63
C PRO A 42 6.03 8.08 -2.39
N LEU A 43 5.63 6.92 -1.86
CA LEU A 43 4.86 6.72 -0.62
C LEU A 43 5.74 6.66 0.63
N TRP A 44 7.04 6.89 0.49
CA TRP A 44 8.02 6.70 1.55
C TRP A 44 8.80 7.98 1.80
N ASN A 45 9.21 8.17 3.05
CA ASN A 45 10.15 9.21 3.45
C ASN A 45 10.84 8.80 4.75
N MET A 46 12.16 8.93 4.81
CA MET A 46 12.96 8.40 5.93
C MET A 46 12.79 9.18 7.24
N PHE A 47 12.34 10.44 7.17
CA PHE A 47 12.19 11.30 8.34
C PHE A 47 10.75 11.30 8.90
N LYS A 48 9.76 11.37 8.02
CA LYS A 48 8.33 11.33 8.32
C LYS A 48 7.60 10.68 7.15
N PRO A 49 7.43 9.35 7.15
CA PRO A 49 6.74 8.67 6.05
C PRO A 49 5.29 9.17 5.96
N PRO A 50 4.78 9.45 4.75
CA PRO A 50 3.39 9.84 4.57
C PRO A 50 2.47 8.66 4.92
N LEU A 51 1.27 8.97 5.42
CA LEU A 51 0.25 7.96 5.67
C LEU A 51 -0.28 7.41 4.34
N ALA A 52 -0.09 6.11 4.15
CA ALA A 52 -0.48 5.39 2.96
C ALA A 52 -1.52 4.32 3.29
N LEU A 53 -2.11 3.79 2.23
CA LEU A 53 -3.13 2.76 2.23
C LEU A 53 -2.66 1.62 1.34
N GLU A 54 -2.77 0.40 1.82
CA GLU A 54 -2.50 -0.81 1.05
C GLU A 54 -3.76 -1.67 1.00
N CYS A 55 -4.18 -2.07 -0.19
CA CYS A 55 -5.30 -3.00 -0.32
C CYS A 55 -4.85 -4.42 0.03
N GLN A 56 -5.51 -5.09 0.97
CA GLN A 56 -5.19 -6.49 1.26
C GLN A 56 -5.50 -7.44 0.11
N ARG A 57 -6.47 -7.10 -0.76
CA ARG A 57 -6.90 -7.96 -1.87
C ARG A 57 -5.92 -7.97 -3.02
N CYS A 58 -5.54 -6.78 -3.50
CA CYS A 58 -4.70 -6.62 -4.70
C CYS A 58 -3.32 -6.00 -4.43
N GLN A 59 -2.99 -5.71 -3.16
CA GLN A 59 -1.70 -5.15 -2.74
C GLN A 59 -1.35 -3.78 -3.35
N ILE A 60 -2.34 -3.10 -3.94
CA ILE A 60 -2.20 -1.75 -4.49
C ILE A 60 -1.93 -0.75 -3.35
N LYS A 61 -1.03 0.22 -3.61
CA LYS A 61 -0.56 1.19 -2.62
C LYS A 61 -0.94 2.59 -3.04
N CYS A 62 -1.56 3.37 -2.15
CA CYS A 62 -1.92 4.76 -2.44
C CYS A 62 -1.83 5.65 -1.20
N HIS A 63 -1.73 6.97 -1.36
CA HIS A 63 -1.79 7.88 -0.21
C HIS A 63 -3.20 7.92 0.39
N LYS A 64 -3.32 8.07 1.72
CA LYS A 64 -4.63 8.31 2.37
C LYS A 64 -5.33 9.54 1.80
N GLU A 65 -4.58 10.57 1.41
CA GLU A 65 -5.12 11.80 0.83
C GLU A 65 -5.99 11.55 -0.40
N HIS A 66 -5.64 10.57 -1.25
CA HIS A 66 -6.43 10.22 -2.43
C HIS A 66 -7.81 9.64 -2.06
N MET A 67 -7.89 8.89 -0.95
CA MET A 67 -9.18 8.41 -0.42
C MET A 67 -9.99 9.53 0.22
N ASP A 68 -9.32 10.40 0.99
CA ASP A 68 -9.97 11.50 1.69
C ASP A 68 -10.63 12.49 0.71
N LYS A 69 -9.93 12.77 -0.40
CA LYS A 69 -10.41 13.59 -1.52
C LYS A 69 -11.41 12.87 -2.43
N LYS A 70 -11.72 11.60 -2.19
CA LYS A 70 -12.54 10.73 -3.05
C LYS A 70 -12.09 10.79 -4.51
N GLU A 71 -10.77 10.78 -4.77
CA GLU A 71 -10.28 10.87 -6.13
C GLU A 71 -10.71 9.65 -6.96
N GLU A 72 -11.26 9.92 -8.14
CA GLU A 72 -11.79 8.88 -9.00
C GLU A 72 -10.71 8.11 -9.77
N SER A 73 -9.44 8.53 -9.67
CA SER A 73 -8.30 7.96 -10.41
C SER A 73 -7.99 6.51 -10.05
N LEU A 74 -8.47 6.01 -8.91
CA LEU A 74 -8.28 4.62 -8.53
C LEU A 74 -9.27 3.70 -9.24
N ARG A 75 -8.69 2.78 -10.01
CA ARG A 75 -9.40 1.68 -10.66
C ARG A 75 -10.10 0.79 -9.61
N PRO A 76 -11.26 0.20 -9.94
CA PRO A 76 -11.93 -0.74 -9.04
C PRO A 76 -11.03 -1.92 -8.71
N CYS A 77 -11.27 -2.55 -7.56
CA CYS A 77 -10.51 -3.71 -7.15
C CYS A 77 -10.76 -4.87 -8.12
N ALA A 78 -9.78 -5.12 -8.98
CA ALA A 78 -9.67 -6.38 -9.69
C ALA A 78 -8.78 -7.29 -8.86
N PRO A 79 -9.24 -8.48 -8.43
CA PRO A 79 -8.36 -9.48 -7.80
C PRO A 79 -7.39 -10.13 -8.82
N ASP A 80 -7.11 -9.45 -9.93
CA ASP A 80 -6.31 -10.00 -11.02
C ASP A 80 -4.83 -9.86 -10.66
N GLN A 81 -4.26 -11.01 -10.30
CA GLN A 81 -2.83 -11.29 -10.27
C GLN A 81 -2.08 -10.54 -9.16
N PHE A 82 -2.14 -11.14 -7.96
CA PHE A 82 -0.99 -11.13 -7.06
C PHE A 82 0.23 -11.57 -7.89
N ASN A 83 1.00 -10.62 -8.41
CA ASN A 83 2.27 -10.88 -9.06
C ASN A 83 3.32 -10.80 -7.95
N PRO A 84 3.77 -11.92 -7.35
CA PRO A 84 4.91 -11.90 -6.45
C PRO A 84 6.14 -11.56 -7.30
N GLN A 85 6.41 -10.27 -7.55
CA GLN A 85 7.70 -9.81 -8.04
C GLN A 85 8.76 -9.93 -6.95
N PHE A 86 9.04 -11.18 -6.57
CA PHE A 86 10.25 -11.62 -5.90
C PHE A 86 10.48 -13.10 -6.18
N ASN A 87 10.51 -13.50 -7.46
CA ASN A 87 11.07 -14.79 -7.84
C ASN A 87 11.67 -14.80 -9.25
N THR A 88 12.80 -14.12 -9.43
CA THR A 88 13.80 -14.38 -10.50
C THR A 88 15.06 -13.63 -10.07
N GLY A 89 16.25 -14.20 -9.93
CA GLY A 89 16.82 -15.53 -10.09
C GLY A 89 18.32 -15.36 -9.80
#